data_AF-A0A535URN1-F1
#
_entry.id   AF-A0A535URN1-F1
#
_cell.length_a   1.000
_cell.length_b   1.000
_cell.length_c   1.000
_cell.angle_alpha   90.00
_cell.angle_beta   90.00
_cell.angle_gamma   90.00
#
_symmetry.space_group_name_H-M   'P 1'
#
loop_
_entity.id
_entity.type
_entity.pdbx_description
1 polymer ?
#
loop_
_entity_poly.entity_id
_entity_poly.type
_entity_poly.pdbx_seq_one_letter_code
_entity_poly.pdbx_strand_id
1 'polypeptide(L)'
;AIENANLEQGVTVEQSDLDQVPLGASKAGLVAGDYFRLHTLLYGLMLPSGTDASIVIARTVAGSTGAFVALMNRKAQELHLTHTHFSSPHGFVSSNHYSSAADLATLANDAMRNPLFAQIVGQSTYDVRPTLYTHAYHWENTNALLTSYRGADGVKTGWTDDAGVCLVFSARRNGHHLIGVELHASSYDAVFADGAKLLDLGFRKD
;
A
#
# COMPACT_ATOMS: atom_id res chain seq x y z
N ALA A 1 0.87 -7.48 8.06
CA ALA A 1 0.39 -8.77 7.53
C ALA A 1 1.54 -9.75 7.28
N ILE A 2 2.48 -9.44 6.37
CA ILE A 2 3.61 -10.32 6.01
C ILE A 2 4.40 -10.85 7.22
N GLU A 3 4.65 -10.00 8.21
CA GLU A 3 5.45 -10.36 9.40
C GLU A 3 4.67 -11.07 10.51
N ASN A 4 3.33 -10.99 10.50
CA ASN A 4 2.51 -11.30 11.69
C ASN A 4 1.43 -12.35 11.43
N ALA A 5 1.37 -12.95 10.24
CA ALA A 5 0.31 -13.89 9.87
C ALA A 5 0.78 -14.95 8.89
N ASN A 6 0.12 -16.11 8.91
CA ASN A 6 0.26 -17.11 7.86
C ASN A 6 -0.43 -16.60 6.58
N LEU A 7 0.34 -16.31 5.53
CA LEU A 7 -0.19 -15.75 4.28
C LEU A 7 -0.97 -16.77 3.44
N GLU A 8 -0.80 -18.06 3.70
CA GLU A 8 -1.57 -19.14 3.06
C GLU A 8 -2.90 -19.41 3.76
N GLN A 9 -3.16 -18.77 4.90
CA GLN A 9 -4.44 -18.93 5.58
C GLN A 9 -5.57 -18.38 4.71
N GLY A 10 -6.69 -19.10 4.73
CA GLY A 10 -7.91 -18.68 4.07
C GLY A 10 -8.69 -17.66 4.88
N VAL A 11 -9.32 -16.71 4.21
CA VAL A 11 -10.20 -15.71 4.79
C VAL A 11 -11.42 -15.55 3.90
N THR A 12 -12.60 -15.58 4.53
CA THR A 12 -13.86 -15.18 3.91
C THR A 12 -14.09 -13.70 4.17
N VAL A 13 -14.43 -12.96 3.11
CA VAL A 13 -14.86 -11.56 3.20
C VAL A 13 -16.23 -11.53 3.85
N GLU A 14 -16.37 -10.80 4.96
CA GLU A 14 -17.63 -10.68 5.68
C GLU A 14 -18.32 -9.37 5.27
N GLN A 15 -19.66 -9.36 5.30
CA GLN A 15 -20.41 -8.12 5.05
C GLN A 15 -20.01 -7.01 6.04
N SER A 16 -19.73 -7.37 7.28
CA SER A 16 -19.21 -6.48 8.33
C SER A 16 -17.85 -5.86 8.00
N ASP A 17 -17.03 -6.46 7.13
CA ASP A 17 -15.81 -5.82 6.62
C ASP A 17 -16.16 -4.70 5.65
N LEU A 18 -17.10 -4.97 4.75
CA LEU A 18 -17.51 -4.04 3.70
C LEU A 18 -18.27 -2.84 4.28
N ASP A 19 -19.06 -3.06 5.33
CA ASP A 19 -19.82 -2.02 6.03
C ASP A 19 -18.91 -0.99 6.73
N GLN A 20 -17.64 -1.34 7.00
CA GLN A 20 -16.64 -0.43 7.57
C GLN A 20 -15.98 0.48 6.52
N VAL A 21 -16.18 0.23 5.22
CA VAL A 21 -15.51 1.00 4.16
C VAL A 21 -16.15 2.39 4.03
N PRO A 22 -15.39 3.48 4.25
CA PRO A 22 -15.92 4.84 4.13
C PRO A 22 -16.45 5.14 2.72
N LEU A 23 -17.50 5.96 2.65
CA LEU A 23 -18.01 6.46 1.37
C LEU A 23 -16.91 7.26 0.66
N GLY A 24 -16.67 6.97 -0.61
CA GLY A 24 -15.64 7.64 -1.43
C GLY A 24 -14.23 7.06 -1.29
N ALA A 25 -13.99 6.09 -0.40
CA ALA A 25 -12.71 5.40 -0.33
C ALA A 25 -12.49 4.46 -1.53
N SER A 26 -11.23 4.30 -1.96
CA SER A 26 -10.83 3.31 -2.97
C SER A 26 -11.10 1.89 -2.49
N LYS A 27 -11.42 1.00 -3.44
CA LYS A 27 -11.80 -0.40 -3.16
C LYS A 27 -11.09 -1.34 -4.12
N ALA A 28 -10.76 -2.54 -3.62
CA ALA A 28 -10.40 -3.69 -4.45
C ALA A 28 -11.64 -4.35 -5.08
N GLY A 29 -12.83 -3.98 -4.62
CA GLY A 29 -14.12 -4.44 -5.14
C GLY A 29 -14.56 -5.77 -4.53
N LEU A 30 -14.05 -6.11 -3.34
CA LEU A 30 -14.32 -7.39 -2.69
C LEU A 30 -15.82 -7.60 -2.46
N VAL A 31 -16.27 -8.84 -2.67
CA VAL A 31 -17.67 -9.24 -2.49
C VAL A 31 -17.80 -10.10 -1.23
N ALA A 32 -18.85 -9.85 -0.43
CA ALA A 32 -19.12 -10.65 0.76
C ALA A 32 -19.34 -12.13 0.38
N GLY A 33 -18.75 -13.03 1.16
CA GLY A 33 -18.73 -14.47 0.88
C GLY A 33 -17.52 -14.93 0.06
N ASP A 34 -16.77 -14.02 -0.57
CA ASP A 34 -15.57 -14.42 -1.29
C ASP A 34 -14.50 -14.97 -0.34
N TYR A 35 -13.86 -16.04 -0.77
CA TYR A 35 -12.77 -16.69 -0.06
C TYR A 35 -11.44 -16.41 -0.75
N PHE A 36 -10.47 -15.88 -0.01
CA PHE A 36 -9.12 -15.60 -0.49
C PHE A 36 -8.07 -16.24 0.41
N ARG A 37 -6.88 -16.49 -0.14
CA ARG A 37 -5.68 -16.55 0.71
C ARG A 37 -5.30 -15.14 1.12
N LEU A 38 -4.82 -14.97 2.36
CA LEU A 38 -4.38 -13.66 2.85
C LEU A 38 -3.30 -13.04 1.94
N HIS A 39 -2.43 -13.86 1.34
CA HIS A 39 -1.48 -13.45 0.30
C HIS A 39 -2.15 -12.67 -0.85
N THR A 40 -3.26 -13.16 -1.39
CA THR A 40 -3.98 -12.54 -2.51
C THR A 40 -4.53 -11.17 -2.13
N LEU A 41 -5.04 -11.01 -0.90
CA LEU A 41 -5.53 -9.72 -0.43
C LEU A 41 -4.45 -8.65 -0.33
N LEU A 42 -3.17 -9.02 -0.20
CA LEU A 42 -2.07 -8.04 -0.24
C LEU A 42 -1.99 -7.35 -1.61
N TYR A 43 -2.34 -8.04 -2.70
CA TYR A 43 -2.42 -7.41 -4.03
C TYR A 43 -3.63 -6.46 -4.12
N GLY A 44 -4.79 -6.88 -3.62
CA GLY A 44 -5.98 -6.02 -3.55
C GLY A 44 -5.76 -4.77 -2.68
N LEU A 45 -4.92 -4.88 -1.64
CA LEU A 45 -4.47 -3.74 -0.86
C LEU A 45 -3.52 -2.84 -1.65
N MET A 46 -2.45 -3.40 -2.22
CA MET A 46 -1.32 -2.60 -2.71
C MET A 46 -1.53 -2.04 -4.12
N LEU A 47 -2.23 -2.74 -5.01
CA LEU A 47 -2.38 -2.30 -6.40
C LEU A 47 -3.48 -1.22 -6.54
N PRO A 48 -4.77 -1.52 -6.30
CA PRO A 48 -5.85 -0.55 -6.47
C PRO A 48 -6.08 0.31 -5.20
N SER A 49 -5.22 0.17 -4.18
CA SER A 49 -5.39 0.85 -2.89
C SER A 49 -6.66 0.42 -2.13
N GLY A 50 -7.01 -0.86 -2.16
CA GLY A 50 -8.28 -1.36 -1.65
C GLY A 50 -8.48 -1.17 -0.15
N THR A 51 -9.41 -0.31 0.23
CA THR A 51 -9.77 -0.08 1.64
C THR A 51 -10.50 -1.28 2.25
N ASP A 52 -11.38 -1.91 1.49
CA ASP A 52 -12.01 -3.19 1.80
C ASP A 52 -10.97 -4.28 2.10
N ALA A 53 -9.96 -4.44 1.24
CA ALA A 53 -8.86 -5.38 1.47
C ALA A 53 -8.10 -5.06 2.77
N SER A 54 -7.84 -3.77 3.05
CA SER A 54 -7.15 -3.36 4.28
C SER A 54 -7.92 -3.78 5.56
N ILE A 55 -9.25 -3.70 5.54
CA ILE A 55 -10.12 -4.02 6.68
C ILE A 55 -10.15 -5.53 6.88
N VAL A 56 -10.34 -6.31 5.81
CA VAL A 56 -10.31 -7.78 5.85
C VAL A 56 -8.95 -8.27 6.37
N ILE A 57 -7.84 -7.69 5.89
CA ILE A 57 -6.49 -8.01 6.36
C ILE A 57 -6.36 -7.68 7.86
N ALA A 58 -6.81 -6.49 8.29
CA ALA A 58 -6.70 -6.07 9.67
C ALA A 58 -7.46 -7.00 10.63
N ARG A 59 -8.70 -7.37 10.28
CA ARG A 59 -9.50 -8.35 11.03
C ARG A 59 -8.82 -9.72 11.06
N THR A 60 -8.30 -10.18 9.93
CA THR A 60 -7.65 -11.51 9.85
C THR A 60 -6.38 -11.57 10.70
N VAL A 61 -5.56 -10.53 10.69
CA VAL A 61 -4.26 -10.52 11.36
C VAL A 61 -4.39 -10.22 12.85
N ALA A 62 -5.29 -9.32 13.24
CA ALA A 62 -5.33 -8.78 14.61
C ALA A 62 -6.71 -8.89 15.28
N GLY A 63 -7.71 -9.47 14.60
CA GLY A 63 -9.09 -9.60 15.10
C GLY A 63 -9.96 -8.34 14.89
N SER A 64 -9.36 -7.15 14.72
CA SER A 64 -10.08 -5.91 14.41
C SER A 64 -9.16 -4.85 13.80
N THR A 65 -9.75 -3.83 13.18
CA THR A 65 -9.03 -2.65 12.67
C THR A 65 -8.28 -1.91 13.78
N GLY A 66 -8.90 -1.72 14.96
CA GLY A 66 -8.26 -1.07 16.11
C GLY A 66 -7.05 -1.85 16.65
N ALA A 67 -7.17 -3.17 16.77
CA ALA A 67 -6.05 -4.02 17.19
C ALA A 67 -4.92 -4.00 16.16
N PHE A 68 -5.24 -3.96 14.87
CA PHE A 68 -4.24 -3.86 13.80
C PHE A 68 -3.52 -2.50 13.82
N VAL A 69 -4.24 -1.40 14.04
CA VAL A 69 -3.65 -0.05 14.20
C VAL A 69 -2.66 -0.02 15.38
N ALA A 70 -2.93 -0.74 16.47
CA ALA A 70 -1.98 -0.87 17.57
C ALA A 70 -0.68 -1.58 17.13
N LEU A 71 -0.75 -2.59 16.26
CA LEU A 71 0.42 -3.24 15.65
C LEU A 71 1.17 -2.28 14.72
N MET A 72 0.46 -1.48 13.93
CA MET A 72 1.06 -0.47 13.04
C MET A 72 1.87 0.56 13.83
N ASN A 73 1.30 1.09 14.92
CA ASN A 73 2.00 2.05 15.78
C ASN A 73 3.16 1.41 16.56
N ARG A 74 3.05 0.13 16.92
CA ARG A 74 4.19 -0.62 17.49
C ARG A 74 5.34 -0.71 16.49
N LYS A 75 5.07 -1.08 15.24
CA LYS A 75 6.08 -1.13 14.17
C LYS A 75 6.68 0.27 13.92
N ALA A 76 5.88 1.33 13.97
CA ALA A 76 6.38 2.71 13.88
C ALA A 76 7.39 3.04 15.00
N GLN A 77 7.12 2.60 16.23
CA GLN A 77 8.05 2.76 17.35
C GLN A 77 9.34 1.93 17.16
N GLU A 78 9.20 0.67 16.73
CA GLU A 78 10.34 -0.23 16.46
C GLU A 78 11.29 0.33 15.39
N LEU A 79 10.73 1.02 14.38
CA LEU A 79 11.49 1.68 13.32
C LEU A 79 11.88 3.13 13.65
N HIS A 80 11.59 3.62 14.86
CA HIS A 80 11.87 4.99 15.31
C HIS A 80 11.24 6.08 14.41
N LEU A 81 10.03 5.84 13.91
CA LEU A 81 9.27 6.80 13.10
C LEU A 81 8.62 7.86 14.01
N THR A 82 9.42 8.83 14.47
CA THR A 82 9.01 9.79 15.52
C THR A 82 7.98 10.84 15.06
N HIS A 83 7.71 10.94 13.77
CA HIS A 83 6.75 11.85 13.18
C HIS A 83 5.61 11.09 12.49
N THR A 84 5.28 9.89 12.98
CA THR A 84 4.25 9.02 12.43
C THR A 84 3.28 8.54 13.50
N HIS A 85 1.98 8.63 13.20
CA HIS A 85 0.93 7.99 13.96
C HIS A 85 -0.16 7.48 13.01
N PHE A 86 -0.50 6.21 13.14
CA PHE A 86 -1.58 5.58 12.39
C PHE A 86 -2.85 5.53 13.23
N SER A 87 -3.99 5.84 12.61
CA SER A 87 -5.33 5.75 13.20
C SER A 87 -6.26 4.81 12.43
N SER A 88 -5.84 4.35 11.25
CA SER A 88 -6.59 3.44 10.38
C SER A 88 -5.62 2.62 9.52
N PRO A 89 -6.03 1.45 8.99
CA PRO A 89 -5.18 0.63 8.12
C PRO A 89 -5.14 1.12 6.66
N HIS A 90 -5.98 2.09 6.27
CA HIS A 90 -6.14 2.55 4.89
C HIS A 90 -5.76 4.01 4.64
N GLY A 91 -5.59 4.83 5.69
CA GLY A 91 -5.19 6.24 5.55
C GLY A 91 -6.29 7.18 5.06
N PHE A 92 -7.54 6.73 5.00
CA PHE A 92 -8.69 7.62 4.76
C PHE A 92 -8.90 8.54 5.97
N VAL A 93 -9.44 9.73 5.72
CA VAL A 93 -9.55 10.87 6.65
C VAL A 93 -9.90 10.40 8.06
N SER A 94 -8.96 10.64 8.98
CA SER A 94 -9.12 10.31 10.39
C SER A 94 -8.26 11.23 11.22
N SER A 95 -8.80 11.66 12.36
CA SER A 95 -8.06 12.51 13.30
C SER A 95 -6.79 11.80 13.77
N ASN A 96 -5.72 12.58 13.94
CA ASN A 96 -4.43 12.09 14.41
C ASN A 96 -3.75 11.07 13.45
N HIS A 97 -4.10 11.02 12.17
CA HIS A 97 -3.35 10.23 11.17
C HIS A 97 -2.30 11.11 10.50
N TYR A 98 -1.01 10.80 10.67
CA TYR A 98 0.05 11.59 10.05
C TYR A 98 1.34 10.80 9.89
N SER A 99 2.21 11.28 8.99
CA SER A 99 3.59 10.83 8.85
C SER A 99 4.46 11.98 8.31
N SER A 100 5.75 11.73 8.12
CA SER A 100 6.68 12.63 7.44
C SER A 100 7.31 11.94 6.23
N ALA A 101 7.84 12.72 5.28
CA ALA A 101 8.54 12.15 4.14
C ALA A 101 9.74 11.27 4.56
N ALA A 102 10.46 11.65 5.61
CA ALA A 102 11.60 10.90 6.13
C ALA A 102 11.17 9.57 6.79
N ASP A 103 10.09 9.58 7.56
CA ASP A 103 9.56 8.38 8.21
C ASP A 103 9.02 7.40 7.17
N LEU A 104 8.29 7.88 6.16
CA LEU A 104 7.78 7.05 5.07
C LEU A 104 8.92 6.46 4.23
N ALA A 105 9.99 7.22 3.99
CA ALA A 105 11.18 6.69 3.31
C ALA A 105 11.83 5.56 4.13
N THR A 106 11.91 5.72 5.45
CA THR A 106 12.45 4.70 6.36
C THR A 106 11.57 3.45 6.37
N LEU A 107 10.26 3.62 6.49
CA LEU A 107 9.29 2.52 6.45
C LEU A 107 9.33 1.77 5.11
N ALA A 108 9.37 2.50 3.99
CA ALA A 108 9.45 1.89 2.66
C ALA A 108 10.77 1.15 2.46
N ASN A 109 11.89 1.68 2.95
CA ASN A 109 13.17 1.00 2.91
C ASN A 109 13.17 -0.30 3.73
N ASP A 110 12.57 -0.30 4.92
CA ASP A 110 12.38 -1.53 5.72
C ASP A 110 11.51 -2.54 4.97
N ALA A 111 10.35 -2.12 4.45
CA ALA A 111 9.42 -2.98 3.73
C ALA A 111 10.02 -3.56 2.44
N MET A 112 10.76 -2.76 1.66
CA MET A 112 11.37 -3.18 0.39
C MET A 112 12.51 -4.19 0.55
N ARG A 113 12.99 -4.45 1.78
CA ARG A 113 13.91 -5.57 2.07
C ARG A 113 13.20 -6.92 2.07
N ASN A 114 11.88 -6.95 2.23
CA ASN A 114 11.10 -8.16 2.12
C ASN A 114 10.84 -8.50 0.63
N PRO A 115 11.30 -9.66 0.12
CA PRO A 115 11.16 -10.00 -1.30
C PRO A 115 9.71 -10.10 -1.77
N LEU A 116 8.81 -10.57 -0.91
CA LEU A 116 7.39 -10.67 -1.24
C LEU A 116 6.75 -9.28 -1.34
N PHE A 117 7.05 -8.37 -0.41
CA PHE A 117 6.57 -7.00 -0.50
C PHE A 117 7.05 -6.32 -1.79
N ALA A 118 8.36 -6.41 -2.07
CA ALA A 118 8.95 -5.85 -3.29
C ALA A 118 8.33 -6.45 -4.56
N GLN A 119 8.04 -7.75 -4.57
CA GLN A 119 7.33 -8.40 -5.67
C GLN A 119 5.93 -7.83 -5.86
N ILE A 120 5.14 -7.67 -4.79
CA ILE A 120 3.76 -7.19 -4.84
C ILE A 120 3.71 -5.76 -5.38
N VAL A 121 4.47 -4.84 -4.78
CA VAL A 121 4.42 -3.41 -5.15
C VAL A 121 5.02 -3.11 -6.53
N GLY A 122 5.88 -4.02 -7.03
CA GLY A 122 6.46 -3.95 -8.37
C GLY A 122 5.57 -4.50 -9.49
N GLN A 123 4.40 -5.10 -9.19
CA GLN A 123 3.48 -5.55 -10.23
C GLN A 123 2.62 -4.39 -10.76
N SER A 124 2.51 -4.28 -12.08
CA SER A 124 1.57 -3.33 -12.72
C SER A 124 0.12 -3.82 -12.64
N THR A 125 -0.11 -5.14 -12.69
CA THR A 125 -1.45 -5.74 -12.61
C THR A 125 -1.41 -7.05 -11.83
N TYR A 126 -2.58 -7.49 -11.34
CA TYR A 126 -2.76 -8.80 -10.75
C TYR A 126 -4.17 -9.34 -11.03
N ASP A 127 -4.23 -10.53 -11.62
CA ASP A 127 -5.48 -11.22 -11.95
C ASP A 127 -5.81 -12.32 -10.94
N VAL A 128 -7.00 -12.26 -10.37
CA VAL A 128 -7.59 -13.38 -9.62
C VAL A 128 -8.55 -14.12 -10.53
N ARG A 129 -8.25 -15.40 -10.78
CA ARG A 129 -9.16 -16.28 -11.52
C ARG A 129 -10.34 -16.68 -10.63
N PRO A 130 -11.56 -16.76 -11.18
CA PRO A 130 -12.73 -17.16 -10.39
C PRO A 130 -12.62 -18.61 -9.93
N THR A 131 -13.21 -18.89 -8.78
CA THR A 131 -13.37 -20.24 -8.21
C THR A 131 -14.84 -20.49 -7.84
N LEU A 132 -15.15 -21.62 -7.20
CA LEU A 132 -16.48 -21.84 -6.63
C LEU A 132 -16.85 -20.85 -5.51
N TYR A 133 -15.85 -20.23 -4.88
CA TYR A 133 -16.01 -19.37 -3.71
C TYR A 133 -15.36 -17.99 -3.88
N THR A 134 -14.94 -17.62 -5.09
CA THR A 134 -14.24 -16.35 -5.34
C THR A 134 -14.63 -15.84 -6.71
N HIS A 135 -15.01 -14.57 -6.80
CA HIS A 135 -15.23 -13.93 -8.09
C HIS A 135 -13.90 -13.72 -8.84
N ALA A 136 -13.99 -13.35 -10.12
CA ALA A 136 -12.84 -12.91 -10.89
C ALA A 136 -12.50 -11.46 -10.54
N TYR A 137 -11.21 -11.14 -10.43
CA TYR A 137 -10.74 -9.77 -10.18
C TYR A 137 -9.60 -9.42 -11.12
N HIS A 138 -9.60 -8.18 -11.57
CA HIS A 138 -8.46 -7.56 -12.22
C HIS A 138 -8.07 -6.32 -11.42
N TRP A 139 -6.87 -6.32 -10.86
CA TRP A 139 -6.35 -5.20 -10.09
C TRP A 139 -5.22 -4.54 -10.83
N GLU A 140 -5.35 -3.24 -11.05
CA GLU A 140 -4.33 -2.40 -11.66
C GLU A 140 -3.61 -1.59 -10.58
N ASN A 141 -2.30 -1.46 -10.71
CA ASN A 141 -1.51 -0.64 -9.81
C ASN A 141 -1.70 0.84 -10.13
N THR A 142 -2.02 1.63 -9.10
CA THR A 142 -2.19 3.07 -9.25
C THR A 142 -0.88 3.82 -9.53
N ASN A 143 0.28 3.17 -9.36
CA ASN A 143 1.59 3.78 -9.58
C ASN A 143 2.03 3.71 -11.06
N ALA A 144 1.80 4.80 -11.79
CA ALA A 144 2.16 4.92 -13.20
C ALA A 144 3.68 4.88 -13.47
N LEU A 145 4.54 5.07 -12.45
CA LEU A 145 6.00 4.98 -12.65
C LEU A 145 6.43 3.56 -13.05
N LEU A 146 5.70 2.52 -12.64
CA LEU A 146 6.02 1.13 -12.98
C LEU A 146 6.05 0.88 -14.50
N THR A 147 5.25 1.61 -15.26
CA THR A 147 5.19 1.50 -16.73
C THR A 147 5.91 2.64 -17.43
N SER A 148 5.99 3.83 -16.82
CA SER A 148 6.53 5.04 -17.45
C SER A 148 8.01 5.33 -17.13
N TYR A 149 8.58 4.76 -16.06
CA TYR A 149 9.94 5.06 -15.62
C TYR A 149 10.82 3.80 -15.55
N ARG A 150 11.88 3.77 -16.37
CA ARG A 150 12.79 2.61 -16.45
C ARG A 150 13.39 2.28 -15.07
N GLY A 151 13.22 1.04 -14.64
CA GLY A 151 13.76 0.54 -13.38
C GLY A 151 12.92 0.89 -12.14
N ALA A 152 11.77 1.54 -12.30
CA ALA A 152 10.81 1.67 -11.21
C ALA A 152 10.32 0.29 -10.75
N ASP A 153 10.19 0.11 -9.44
CA ASP A 153 9.82 -1.16 -8.82
C ASP A 153 8.90 -1.00 -7.60
N GLY A 154 8.23 0.16 -7.48
CA GLY A 154 7.30 0.48 -6.41
C GLY A 154 7.15 1.98 -6.17
N VAL A 155 6.54 2.43 -5.06
CA VAL A 155 5.98 1.61 -3.97
C VAL A 155 4.47 1.80 -3.90
N LYS A 156 3.97 3.02 -3.64
CA LYS A 156 2.54 3.23 -3.45
C LYS A 156 2.12 4.69 -3.59
N THR A 157 0.96 4.90 -4.22
CA THR A 157 0.28 6.21 -4.27
C THR A 157 -0.70 6.38 -3.10
N GLY A 158 -1.08 7.63 -2.80
CA GLY A 158 -2.18 7.96 -1.90
C GLY A 158 -2.82 9.29 -2.25
N TRP A 159 -4.09 9.47 -1.89
CA TRP A 159 -4.81 10.73 -2.05
C TRP A 159 -5.96 10.86 -1.06
N THR A 160 -6.09 12.04 -0.45
CA THR A 160 -7.30 12.53 0.23
C THR A 160 -7.38 14.04 0.01
N ASP A 161 -8.54 14.65 0.30
CA ASP A 161 -8.71 16.11 0.19
C ASP A 161 -7.68 16.87 1.04
N ASP A 162 -7.39 16.40 2.26
CA ASP A 162 -6.43 17.04 3.17
C ASP A 162 -4.97 16.74 2.80
N ALA A 163 -4.68 15.51 2.38
CA ALA A 163 -3.31 15.07 2.12
C ALA A 163 -2.77 15.56 0.77
N GLY A 164 -3.65 15.90 -0.18
CA GLY A 164 -3.27 16.06 -1.58
C GLY A 164 -2.82 14.72 -2.18
N VAL A 165 -2.13 14.75 -3.33
CA VAL A 165 -1.56 13.53 -3.91
C VAL A 165 -0.21 13.23 -3.25
N CYS A 166 -0.04 12.00 -2.79
CA CYS A 166 1.19 11.51 -2.18
C CYS A 166 1.74 10.32 -2.96
N LEU A 167 3.06 10.19 -3.00
CA LEU A 167 3.74 9.07 -3.65
C LEU A 167 4.97 8.67 -2.84
N VAL A 168 5.06 7.38 -2.52
CA VAL A 168 6.32 6.74 -2.18
C VAL A 168 6.74 5.93 -3.41
N PHE A 169 7.92 6.21 -3.95
CA PHE A 169 8.42 5.60 -5.17
C PHE A 169 9.80 5.00 -4.98
N SER A 170 10.10 3.99 -5.79
CA SER A 170 11.35 3.26 -5.74
C SER A 170 11.81 2.89 -7.14
N ALA A 171 13.13 2.89 -7.36
CA ALA A 171 13.73 2.40 -8.58
C ALA A 171 15.13 1.80 -8.36
N ARG A 172 15.50 0.86 -9.22
CA ARG A 172 16.84 0.25 -9.27
C ARG A 172 17.50 0.43 -10.63
N ARG A 173 18.74 0.95 -10.63
CA ARG A 173 19.59 1.07 -11.82
C ARG A 173 21.05 0.89 -11.43
N ASN A 174 21.83 0.19 -12.25
CA ASN A 174 23.29 0.05 -12.11
C ASN A 174 23.77 -0.41 -10.72
N GLY A 175 22.99 -1.24 -10.00
CA GLY A 175 23.33 -1.68 -8.64
C GLY A 175 22.93 -0.73 -7.52
N HIS A 176 22.38 0.45 -7.84
CA HIS A 176 21.83 1.40 -6.89
C HIS A 176 20.31 1.21 -6.74
N HIS A 177 19.83 1.36 -5.51
CA HIS A 177 18.41 1.32 -5.16
C HIS A 177 18.03 2.64 -4.49
N LEU A 178 17.14 3.39 -5.12
CA LEU A 178 16.67 4.68 -4.62
C LEU A 178 15.21 4.57 -4.19
N ILE A 179 14.89 5.22 -3.07
CA ILE A 179 13.53 5.39 -2.55
C ILE A 179 13.32 6.89 -2.34
N GLY A 180 12.19 7.41 -2.81
CA GLY A 180 11.79 8.79 -2.64
C GLY A 180 10.35 8.92 -2.17
N VAL A 181 10.05 10.06 -1.56
CA VAL A 181 8.71 10.39 -1.04
C VAL A 181 8.36 11.81 -1.46
N GLU A 182 7.16 11.96 -1.99
CA GLU A 182 6.53 13.23 -2.29
C GLU A 182 5.17 13.29 -1.60
N LEU A 183 4.89 14.41 -0.92
CA LEU A 183 3.67 14.63 -0.17
C LEU A 183 3.01 15.92 -0.65
N HIS A 184 1.67 15.92 -0.70
CA HIS A 184 0.86 17.09 -1.01
C HIS A 184 1.09 17.69 -2.40
N ALA A 185 1.28 16.83 -3.40
CA ALA A 185 1.28 17.24 -4.80
C ALA A 185 -0.12 17.64 -5.27
N SER A 186 -0.18 18.54 -6.25
CA SER A 186 -1.43 19.10 -6.78
C SER A 186 -2.22 18.13 -7.67
N SER A 187 -1.57 17.14 -8.26
CA SER A 187 -2.19 16.12 -9.11
C SER A 187 -1.32 14.87 -9.25
N TYR A 188 -1.90 13.79 -9.77
CA TYR A 188 -1.16 12.58 -10.11
C TYR A 188 -0.12 12.82 -11.21
N ASP A 189 -0.43 13.63 -12.22
CA ASP A 189 0.53 13.98 -13.26
C ASP A 189 1.75 14.72 -12.67
N ALA A 190 1.51 15.64 -11.72
CA ALA A 190 2.57 16.36 -11.03
C ALA A 190 3.45 15.40 -10.20
N VAL A 191 2.84 14.55 -9.35
CA VAL A 191 3.59 13.65 -8.46
C VAL A 191 4.43 12.64 -9.24
N PHE A 192 3.96 12.14 -10.39
CA PHE A 192 4.73 11.23 -11.21
C PHE A 192 5.84 11.94 -11.98
N ALA A 193 5.58 13.15 -12.49
CA ALA A 193 6.60 13.94 -13.17
C ALA A 193 7.73 14.35 -12.23
N ASP A 194 7.42 14.76 -11.01
CA ASP A 194 8.41 15.17 -10.01
C ASP A 194 9.14 13.98 -9.40
N GLY A 195 8.43 12.87 -9.14
CA GLY A 195 9.05 11.59 -8.77
C GLY A 195 10.10 11.12 -9.79
N ALA A 196 9.78 11.18 -11.10
CA ALA A 196 10.74 10.84 -12.15
C ALA A 196 11.98 11.75 -12.16
N LYS A 197 11.81 13.07 -11.96
CA LYS A 197 12.92 14.03 -11.86
C LYS A 197 13.80 13.77 -10.64
N LEU A 198 13.20 13.43 -9.50
CA LEU A 198 13.93 13.11 -8.26
C LEU A 198 14.76 11.84 -8.42
N LEU A 199 14.21 10.80 -9.06
CA LEU A 199 14.96 9.59 -9.40
C LEU A 199 16.11 9.89 -10.36
N ASP A 200 15.88 10.68 -11.41
CA ASP A 200 16.93 11.08 -12.35
C ASP A 200 18.04 11.87 -11.65
N LEU A 201 17.70 12.77 -10.73
CA LEU A 201 18.68 13.50 -9.93
C LEU A 201 19.48 12.55 -9.04
N GLY A 202 18.83 11.57 -8.41
CA GLY A 202 19.49 10.58 -7.56
C GLY A 202 20.48 9.71 -8.32
N PHE A 203 20.10 9.22 -9.51
CA PHE A 203 20.97 8.38 -10.35
C PHE A 203 22.07 9.15 -11.10
N ARG A 204 22.00 10.49 -11.16
CA ARG A 204 23.08 11.34 -11.72
C ARG A 204 24.24 11.57 -10.75
N LYS A 205 24.06 11.25 -9.47
CA LYS A 205 25.09 11.49 -8.44
C LYS A 205 26.19 10.41 -8.41
N ASP A 206 26.22 9.53 -9.41
CA ASP A 206 27.26 8.51 -9.64
C ASP A 206 28.16 8.90 -10.83
#